data_AF-A0A9W9ZRH8-F1
#
_entry.id   AF-A0A9W9ZRH8-F1
#
_cell.length_a   1.000
_cell.length_b   1.000
_cell.length_c   1.000
_cell.angle_alpha   90.00
_cell.angle_beta   90.00
_cell.angle_gamma   90.00
#
_symmetry.space_group_name_H-M   'P 1'
#
loop_
_entity.id
_entity.type
_entity.pdbx_description
1 polymer ?
#
loop_
_entity_poly.entity_id
_entity_poly.type
_entity_poly.pdbx_seq_one_letter_code
_entity_poly.pdbx_strand_id
1 'polypeptide(L)'
;MAAGQAAVTLNVNDFDSVWDLVHQQASKFFTGMQMGSGMSYSIEDAKTDLDGLSKLTDTLHEKLLSSGVNAIPLDSEMLQLDYQATVRKGQEEAELTRITLQRMQTNCVTLSKAMNMPRK
;
A
#
# COMPACT_ATOMS: atom_id res chain seq x y z
N MET A 1 -13.09 -26.81 11.31
CA MET A 1 -13.76 -25.82 12.18
C MET A 1 -13.48 -24.45 11.55
N ALA A 2 -14.35 -24.00 10.64
CA ALA A 2 -14.19 -22.70 9.99
C ALA A 2 -14.63 -21.61 10.97
N ALA A 3 -13.70 -20.77 11.41
CA ALA A 3 -13.99 -19.61 12.22
C ALA A 3 -14.78 -18.61 11.35
N GLY A 4 -16.09 -18.56 11.56
CA GLY A 4 -16.90 -17.45 11.10
C GLY A 4 -16.47 -16.20 11.87
N GLN A 5 -15.62 -15.38 11.26
CA GLN A 5 -15.33 -14.06 11.77
C GLN A 5 -16.53 -13.17 11.43
N ALA A 6 -17.30 -12.86 12.48
CA ALA A 6 -18.45 -11.99 12.43
C ALA A 6 -18.09 -10.67 11.74
N ALA A 7 -18.96 -10.24 10.83
CA ALA A 7 -18.97 -8.87 10.36
C ALA A 7 -18.94 -7.95 11.60
N VAL A 8 -18.01 -7.00 11.62
CA VAL A 8 -17.92 -6.01 12.69
C VAL A 8 -19.21 -5.19 12.65
N THR A 9 -20.19 -5.55 13.48
CA THR A 9 -21.37 -4.72 13.72
C THR A 9 -20.93 -3.55 14.58
N LEU A 10 -20.54 -2.46 13.92
CA LEU A 10 -20.04 -1.25 14.55
C LEU A 10 -21.20 -0.46 15.17
N ASN A 11 -21.61 -0.82 16.39
CA ASN A 11 -22.32 0.12 17.26
C ASN A 11 -21.28 0.99 17.98
N VAL A 12 -20.67 1.92 17.25
CA VAL A 12 -19.58 2.76 17.77
C VAL A 12 -20.07 4.19 17.94
N ASN A 13 -20.42 4.52 19.18
CA ASN A 13 -21.02 5.81 19.51
C ASN A 13 -19.97 6.94 19.59
N ASP A 14 -18.73 6.64 19.99
CA ASP A 14 -17.72 7.65 20.29
C ASP A 14 -16.54 7.67 19.31
N PHE A 15 -15.97 8.85 19.10
CA PHE A 15 -14.88 9.13 18.15
C PHE A 15 -13.63 8.30 18.43
N ASP A 16 -13.19 8.25 19.70
CA ASP A 16 -12.00 7.53 20.13
C ASP A 16 -12.08 6.03 19.84
N SER A 17 -13.29 5.47 19.92
CA SER A 17 -13.52 4.06 19.63
C SER A 17 -13.35 3.75 18.13
N VAL A 18 -13.82 4.64 17.24
CA VAL A 18 -13.61 4.50 15.78
C VAL A 18 -12.13 4.63 15.45
N TRP A 19 -11.43 5.58 16.08
CA TRP A 19 -10.00 5.78 15.88
C TRP A 19 -9.16 4.56 16.28
N ASP A 20 -9.45 3.97 17.45
CA ASP A 20 -8.78 2.75 17.90
C ASP A 20 -9.02 1.57 16.96
N LEU A 21 -10.24 1.44 16.42
CA LEU A 21 -10.59 0.42 15.43
C LEU A 21 -9.82 0.62 14.11
N VAL A 22 -9.69 1.87 13.63
CA VAL A 22 -8.86 2.20 12.45
C VAL A 22 -7.42 1.77 12.72
N HIS A 23 -6.88 2.08 13.90
CA HIS A 23 -5.50 1.75 14.24
C HIS A 23 -5.25 0.24 14.29
N GLN A 24 -6.17 -0.52 14.90
CA GLN A 24 -6.09 -1.99 14.95
C GLN A 24 -6.20 -2.63 13.56
N GLN A 25 -7.16 -2.19 12.76
CA GLN A 25 -7.39 -2.71 11.40
C GLN A 25 -6.19 -2.40 10.49
N ALA A 26 -5.64 -1.18 10.58
CA ALA A 26 -4.46 -0.78 9.83
C ALA A 26 -3.22 -1.56 10.26
N SER A 27 -3.02 -1.74 11.56
CA SER A 27 -1.92 -2.52 12.11
C SER A 27 -1.95 -3.96 11.61
N LYS A 28 -3.12 -4.59 11.61
CA LYS A 28 -3.32 -5.94 11.06
C LYS A 28 -2.98 -6.00 9.56
N PHE A 29 -3.50 -5.06 8.77
CA PHE A 29 -3.25 -4.99 7.34
C PHE A 29 -1.76 -4.85 7.00
N PHE A 30 -1.09 -3.87 7.61
CA PHE A 30 0.33 -3.60 7.33
C PHE A 30 1.24 -4.71 7.86
N THR A 31 0.93 -5.27 9.04
CA THR A 31 1.66 -6.43 9.57
C THR A 31 1.50 -7.62 8.63
N GLY A 32 0.28 -7.87 8.15
CA GLY A 32 -0.01 -8.90 7.16
C GLY A 32 0.79 -8.73 5.87
N MET A 33 0.87 -7.51 5.32
CA MET A 33 1.66 -7.22 4.12
C MET A 33 3.17 -7.32 4.33
N GLN A 34 3.67 -7.06 5.55
CA GLN A 34 5.09 -7.18 5.89
C GLN A 34 5.53 -8.62 6.15
N MET A 35 4.59 -9.57 6.27
CA MET A 35 4.92 -10.95 6.57
C MET A 35 5.67 -11.58 5.39
N GLY A 36 6.96 -11.85 5.63
CA GLY A 36 7.82 -12.56 4.69
C GLY A 36 7.42 -14.02 4.49
N SER A 37 8.03 -14.65 3.48
CA SER A 37 7.90 -16.06 3.11
C SER A 37 7.74 -17.00 4.31
N GLY A 38 6.51 -17.46 4.58
CA GLY A 38 6.22 -18.46 5.63
C GLY A 38 4.91 -18.28 6.40
N MET A 39 4.27 -17.10 6.31
CA MET A 39 2.96 -16.85 6.90
C MET A 39 1.90 -16.65 5.80
N SER A 40 0.72 -17.25 5.96
CA SER A 40 -0.38 -17.10 5.00
C SER A 40 -1.17 -15.82 5.28
N TYR A 41 -0.75 -14.72 4.67
CA TYR A 41 -1.62 -13.56 4.47
C TYR A 41 -2.04 -13.55 3.00
N SER A 42 -3.30 -13.90 2.74
CA SER A 42 -3.81 -14.06 1.39
C SER A 42 -4.21 -12.72 0.78
N ILE A 43 -4.41 -12.71 -0.54
CA ILE A 43 -4.93 -11.53 -1.26
C ILE A 43 -6.36 -11.24 -0.79
N GLU A 44 -7.12 -12.28 -0.45
CA GLU A 44 -8.48 -12.20 0.09
C GLU A 44 -8.47 -11.53 1.47
N ASP A 45 -7.55 -11.89 2.35
CA ASP A 45 -7.37 -11.23 3.66
C ASP A 45 -7.04 -9.75 3.48
N ALA A 46 -6.14 -9.43 2.54
CA ALA A 46 -5.79 -8.05 2.22
C ALA A 46 -6.99 -7.24 1.72
N LYS A 47 -7.84 -7.84 0.87
CA LYS A 47 -9.06 -7.19 0.38
C LYS A 47 -10.07 -6.96 1.49
N THR A 48 -10.26 -7.94 2.37
CA THR A 48 -11.18 -7.81 3.51
C THR A 48 -10.70 -6.77 4.50
N ASP A 49 -9.41 -6.75 4.81
CA ASP A 49 -8.85 -5.77 5.75
C ASP A 49 -8.91 -4.35 5.16
N LEU A 50 -8.68 -4.19 3.85
CA LEU A 50 -8.82 -2.92 3.13
C LEU A 50 -10.28 -2.43 3.05
N ASP A 51 -11.24 -3.31 2.80
CA ASP A 51 -12.67 -2.98 2.80
C ASP A 51 -13.14 -2.53 4.20
N GLY A 52 -12.66 -3.20 5.26
CA GLY A 52 -12.89 -2.78 6.63
C GLY A 52 -12.28 -1.41 6.95
N LEU A 53 -11.06 -1.14 6.49
CA LEU A 53 -10.42 0.18 6.61
C LEU A 53 -11.21 1.28 5.90
N SER A 54 -11.72 1.00 4.69
CA SER A 54 -12.53 1.96 3.94
C SER A 54 -13.75 2.38 4.75
N LYS A 55 -14.52 1.41 5.26
CA LYS A 55 -15.75 1.66 6.04
C LYS A 55 -15.48 2.42 7.35
N LEU A 56 -14.39 2.08 8.04
CA LEU A 56 -13.99 2.79 9.25
C LEU A 56 -13.54 4.23 8.96
N THR A 57 -12.89 4.45 7.82
CA THR A 57 -12.48 5.79 7.36
C THR A 57 -13.69 6.65 7.01
N ASP A 58 -14.69 6.08 6.33
CA ASP A 58 -15.95 6.76 6.02
C ASP A 58 -16.69 7.15 7.32
N THR A 59 -16.75 6.23 8.29
CA THR A 59 -17.37 6.48 9.60
C THR A 59 -16.62 7.57 10.38
N LEU A 60 -15.28 7.55 10.34
CA LEU A 60 -14.45 8.58 10.97
C LEU A 60 -14.68 9.95 10.31
N HIS A 61 -14.79 9.99 8.98
CA HIS A 61 -15.09 11.20 8.22
C HIS A 61 -16.46 11.77 8.61
N GLU A 62 -17.51 10.94 8.69
CA GLU A 62 -18.84 11.37 9.14
C GLU A 62 -18.82 11.90 10.59
N LYS A 63 -18.05 11.27 11.48
CA LYS A 63 -17.88 11.76 12.86
C LYS A 63 -17.12 13.09 12.93
N LEU A 64 -16.10 13.29 12.09
CA LEU A 64 -15.41 14.58 11.97
C LEU A 64 -16.37 15.68 11.50
N LEU A 65 -17.12 15.44 10.42
CA LEU A 65 -18.13 16.38 9.90
C LEU A 65 -19.16 16.76 10.97
N SER A 66 -19.69 15.76 11.69
CA SER A 66 -20.72 15.98 12.72
C SER A 66 -20.19 16.61 14.01
N SER A 67 -18.90 16.46 14.33
CA SER A 67 -18.27 17.08 15.50
C SER A 67 -18.05 18.59 15.35
N GLY A 68 -18.27 19.17 14.16
CA GLY A 68 -17.92 20.56 13.87
C GLY A 68 -16.42 20.82 13.79
N VAL A 69 -15.59 19.81 14.11
CA VAL A 69 -14.20 19.69 13.70
C VAL A 69 -14.19 19.26 12.24
N ASN A 70 -14.74 20.11 11.37
CA ASN A 70 -14.25 20.13 10.02
C ASN A 70 -12.76 20.36 10.18
N ALA A 71 -11.95 19.34 9.90
CA ALA A 71 -10.55 19.55 9.65
C ALA A 71 -10.51 20.76 8.72
N ILE A 72 -9.86 21.85 9.16
CA ILE A 72 -9.30 22.82 8.23
C ILE A 72 -8.69 21.91 7.16
N PRO A 73 -9.13 21.96 5.89
CA PRO A 73 -8.58 21.11 4.88
C PRO A 73 -7.08 21.35 4.97
N LEU A 74 -6.35 20.40 5.55
CA LEU A 74 -4.92 20.49 5.73
C LEU A 74 -4.42 20.26 4.33
N ASP A 75 -4.45 21.35 3.57
CA ASP A 75 -4.15 21.51 2.17
C ASP A 75 -4.42 20.22 1.39
N SER A 76 -5.66 20.03 0.92
CA SER A 76 -5.95 19.01 -0.12
C SER A 76 -4.93 19.10 -1.27
N GLU A 77 -4.38 20.29 -1.53
CA GLU A 77 -3.25 20.50 -2.43
C GLU A 77 -1.95 19.83 -1.94
N MET A 78 -1.56 19.96 -0.68
CA MET A 78 -0.35 19.33 -0.13
C MET A 78 -0.45 17.80 -0.17
N LEU A 79 -1.60 17.22 0.21
CA LEU A 79 -1.81 15.77 0.12
C LEU A 79 -1.79 15.28 -1.34
N GLN A 80 -2.36 16.05 -2.26
CA GLN A 80 -2.30 15.77 -3.70
C GLN A 80 -0.87 15.89 -4.25
N LEU A 81 -0.09 16.88 -3.79
CA LEU A 81 1.29 17.08 -4.17
C LEU A 81 2.18 15.93 -3.70
N ASP A 82 2.03 15.46 -2.46
CA ASP A 82 2.79 14.33 -1.92
C ASP A 82 2.46 13.02 -2.64
N TYR A 83 1.17 12.79 -2.94
CA TYR A 83 0.75 11.66 -3.77
C TYR A 83 1.38 11.72 -5.17
N GLN A 84 1.31 12.88 -5.83
CA GLN A 84 1.86 13.06 -7.17
C GLN A 84 3.39 12.94 -7.19
N ALA A 85 4.08 13.42 -6.16
CA ALA A 85 5.51 13.28 -6.00
C ALA A 85 5.92 11.80 -5.81
N THR A 86 5.17 11.06 -5.00
CA THR A 86 5.41 9.62 -4.77
C THR A 86 5.24 8.81 -6.05
N VAL A 87 4.16 9.06 -6.81
CA VAL A 87 3.92 8.40 -8.11
C VAL A 87 5.06 8.71 -9.09
N ARG A 88 5.47 9.99 -9.19
CA ARG A 88 6.56 10.40 -10.07
C ARG A 88 7.87 9.72 -9.72
N LYS A 89 8.23 9.71 -8.42
CA LYS A 89 9.43 9.02 -7.95
C LYS A 89 9.41 7.53 -8.28
N GLY A 90 8.27 6.86 -8.09
CA GLY A 90 8.11 5.45 -8.47
C GLY A 90 8.32 5.21 -9.97
N GLN A 91 7.84 6.12 -10.82
CA GLN A 91 8.07 6.06 -12.27
C GLN A 91 9.54 6.28 -12.63
N GLU A 92 10.21 7.25 -11.99
CA GLU A 92 11.63 7.52 -12.18
C GLU A 92 12.51 6.31 -11.78
N GLU A 93 12.22 5.67 -10.65
CA GLU A 93 12.94 4.48 -10.18
C GLU A 93 12.71 3.26 -11.09
N ALA A 94 11.47 3.06 -11.57
CA ALA A 94 11.16 2.00 -12.52
C ALA A 94 11.89 2.20 -13.85
N GLU A 95 11.93 3.44 -14.36
CA GLU A 95 12.61 3.78 -15.61
C GLU A 95 14.13 3.63 -15.50
N LEU A 96 14.72 4.07 -14.39
CA LEU A 96 16.13 3.88 -14.09
C LEU A 96 16.49 2.38 -14.05
N THR A 97 15.65 1.57 -13.42
CA THR A 97 15.81 0.11 -13.36
C THR A 97 15.76 -0.50 -14.76
N ARG A 98 14.78 -0.07 -15.59
CA ARG A 98 14.65 -0.51 -16.98
C ARG A 98 15.90 -0.22 -17.82
N ILE A 99 16.43 1.01 -17.73
CA ILE A 99 17.66 1.42 -18.44
C ILE A 99 18.86 0.59 -17.99
N THR A 100 18.98 0.35 -16.68
CA THR A 100 20.09 -0.44 -16.11
C THR A 100 20.06 -1.87 -16.62
N LEU A 101 18.89 -2.50 -16.63
CA LEU A 101 18.71 -3.85 -17.16
C LEU A 101 19.02 -3.93 -18.67
N GLN A 102 18.61 -2.93 -19.46
CA GLN A 102 18.95 -2.87 -20.88
C GLN A 102 20.47 -2.80 -21.09
N ARG A 103 21.18 -1.95 -20.32
CA ARG A 103 22.65 -1.86 -20.40
C ARG A 103 23.31 -3.18 -20.03
N MET A 104 22.85 -3.85 -18.97
CA MET A 104 23.34 -5.18 -18.59
C MET A 104 23.11 -6.20 -19.70
N GLN A 105 21.93 -6.22 -20.30
CA GLN A 105 21.61 -7.12 -21.41
C GLN A 105 22.54 -6.87 -22.61
N THR A 106 22.75 -5.61 -23.00
CA THR A 106 23.68 -5.25 -24.09
C THR A 106 25.11 -5.69 -23.78
N ASN A 107 25.58 -5.49 -22.55
CA ASN A 107 26.91 -5.93 -22.12
C ASN A 107 27.06 -7.45 -22.16
N CYS A 108 26.07 -8.20 -21.66
CA CYS A 108 26.06 -9.67 -21.72
C CYS A 108 26.07 -10.19 -23.16
N VAL A 109 25.27 -9.58 -24.04
CA VAL A 109 25.25 -9.93 -25.48
C VAL A 109 26.61 -9.67 -26.12
N THR A 110 27.25 -8.55 -25.79
CA THR A 110 28.57 -8.17 -26.33
C THR A 110 29.66 -9.12 -25.84
N LEU A 111 29.67 -9.44 -24.54
CA LEU A 111 30.59 -10.42 -23.96
C LEU A 111 30.40 -11.82 -24.57
N SER A 112 29.17 -12.27 -24.74
CA SER A 112 28.86 -13.55 -25.39
C SER A 112 29.40 -13.61 -26.83
N LYS A 113 29.22 -12.52 -27.60
CA LYS A 113 29.80 -12.41 -28.95
C LYS A 113 31.34 -12.43 -28.92
N ALA A 114 31.96 -11.75 -27.96
CA ALA A 114 33.42 -11.71 -27.83
C ALA A 114 34.00 -13.07 -27.41
N MET A 115 33.32 -13.82 -26.53
CA MET A 115 33.73 -15.15 -26.09
C MET A 115 33.60 -16.21 -27.19
N ASN A 116 32.62 -16.05 -28.08
CA ASN A 116 32.38 -16.96 -29.20
C ASN A 116 33.17 -16.58 -30.47
N MET A 117 33.99 -15.52 -30.44
CA MET A 117 34.90 -15.24 -31.55
C MET A 117 36.06 -16.25 -31.56
N PRO A 118 36.41 -16.83 -32.72
CA PRO A 118 37.53 -17.75 -32.83
C PRO A 118 38.82 -17.04 -32.42
N ARG A 119 39.53 -17.60 -31.44
CA ARG A 119 40.88 -17.13 -31.09
C ARG A 119 41.83 -17.58 -32.21
N LYS A 120 42.50 -16.62 -32.85
CA LYS A 120 43.63 -16.89 -33.74
C LYS A 120 44.83 -17.42 -32.95
#